data_AF-D7N8D4-F1
#
_entry.id   AF-D7N8D4-F1
#
_cell.length_a   1.000
_cell.length_b   1.000
_cell.length_c   1.000
_cell.angle_alpha   90.00
_cell.angle_beta   90.00
_cell.angle_gamma   90.00
#
_symmetry.space_group_name_H-M   'P 1'
#
loop_
_entity.id
_entity.type
_entity.pdbx_description
1 polymer ?
#
loop_
_entity_poly.entity_id
_entity_poly.type
_entity_poly.pdbx_seq_one_letter_code
_entity_poly.pdbx_strand_id
1 'polypeptide(L)'
;MLLLILSYKVLSRRNKVIYVELKDTSYVELIRFTDSTMTTINDKSKLRDILIEIDSLSGEKTTEFTEYASPPNFINIYDKNFKKTELAKTGYFIKINGQWYKLDQKSVDRFDRVFEKYNKNPSE
;
A
#
# COMPACT_ATOMS: atom_id res chain seq x y z
N MET A 1 24.83 4.49 -18.57
CA MET A 1 24.23 4.05 -17.29
C MET A 1 23.34 5.12 -16.63
N LEU A 2 23.76 6.40 -16.59
CA LEU A 2 22.94 7.51 -16.03
C LEU A 2 21.56 7.69 -16.71
N LEU A 3 21.50 7.55 -18.03
CA LEU A 3 20.28 7.68 -18.84
C LEU A 3 19.22 6.60 -18.51
N LEU A 4 19.65 5.37 -18.22
CA LEU A 4 18.77 4.27 -17.80
C LEU A 4 18.14 4.52 -16.42
N ILE A 5 18.89 5.14 -15.52
CA ILE A 5 18.40 5.47 -14.16
C ILE A 5 17.38 6.62 -14.23
N LEU A 6 17.62 7.62 -15.09
CA LEU A 6 16.71 8.73 -15.29
C LEU A 6 15.40 8.30 -15.98
N SER A 7 15.48 7.44 -17.02
CA SER A 7 14.29 6.90 -17.68
C SER A 7 13.46 6.03 -16.74
N TYR A 8 14.09 5.22 -15.88
CA TYR A 8 13.38 4.41 -14.89
C TYR A 8 12.64 5.26 -13.86
N LYS A 9 13.24 6.37 -13.37
CA LYS A 9 12.57 7.31 -12.45
C LYS A 9 11.37 8.02 -13.09
N VAL A 10 11.42 8.32 -14.38
CA VAL A 10 10.30 8.96 -15.11
C VAL A 10 9.17 7.96 -15.35
N LEU A 11 9.49 6.73 -15.73
CA LEU A 11 8.52 5.65 -15.93
C LEU A 11 7.83 5.25 -14.62
N SER A 12 8.57 5.15 -13.51
CA SER A 12 7.98 4.79 -12.21
C SER A 12 7.03 5.86 -11.66
N ARG A 13 7.18 7.13 -12.04
CA ARG A 13 6.22 8.19 -11.69
C ARG A 13 4.92 8.11 -12.49
N ARG A 14 4.94 7.60 -13.73
CA ARG A 14 3.74 7.51 -14.58
C ARG A 14 2.78 6.44 -14.12
N ASN A 15 3.29 5.34 -13.59
CA ASN A 15 2.48 4.20 -13.18
C ASN A 15 2.18 4.21 -11.67
N LYS A 16 2.45 5.32 -10.99
CA LYS A 16 2.20 5.45 -9.56
C LYS A 16 0.69 5.39 -9.28
N VAL A 17 0.30 4.58 -8.31
CA VAL A 17 -1.14 4.36 -8.00
C VAL A 17 -1.67 5.29 -6.91
N ILE A 18 -0.78 5.85 -6.07
CA ILE A 18 -1.14 6.70 -4.93
C ILE A 18 -0.03 7.72 -4.62
N TYR A 19 -0.41 8.85 -4.03
CA TYR A 19 0.51 9.84 -3.46
C TYR A 19 0.19 10.01 -1.97
N VAL A 20 1.17 9.77 -1.11
CA VAL A 20 1.04 9.95 0.35
C VAL A 20 2.28 10.60 0.93
N GLU A 21 2.10 11.44 1.93
CA GLU A 21 3.20 12.13 2.60
C GLU A 21 3.09 12.05 4.12
N LEU A 22 4.24 11.87 4.78
CA LEU A 22 4.30 11.81 6.25
C LEU A 22 3.79 13.09 6.92
N LYS A 23 4.07 14.25 6.32
CA LYS A 23 3.66 15.55 6.89
C LYS A 23 2.13 15.69 6.99
N ASP A 24 1.38 14.96 6.18
CA ASP A 24 -0.07 15.05 6.07
C ASP A 24 -0.76 13.88 6.78
N THR A 25 0.00 12.86 7.21
CA THR A 25 -0.51 11.63 7.83
C THR A 25 -0.47 11.71 9.36
N SER A 26 -1.56 11.32 10.02
CA SER A 26 -1.65 11.16 11.48
C SER A 26 -1.26 9.77 11.94
N TYR A 27 -1.89 8.75 11.37
CA TYR A 27 -1.65 7.34 11.71
C TYR A 27 -2.10 6.43 10.56
N VAL A 28 -1.69 5.17 10.66
CA VAL A 28 -2.07 4.10 9.74
C VAL A 28 -2.69 2.94 10.51
N GLU A 29 -3.69 2.29 9.95
CA GLU A 29 -4.20 1.00 10.43
C GLU A 29 -3.83 -0.09 9.41
N LEU A 30 -3.26 -1.19 9.90
CA LEU A 30 -3.01 -2.40 9.13
C LEU A 30 -4.04 -3.44 9.57
N ILE A 31 -4.87 -3.92 8.64
CA ILE A 31 -5.94 -4.89 8.93
C ILE A 31 -5.72 -6.12 8.07
N ARG A 32 -5.58 -7.28 8.72
CA ARG A 32 -5.43 -8.58 8.05
C ARG A 32 -6.69 -9.41 8.31
N PHE A 33 -7.50 -9.63 7.28
CA PHE A 33 -8.79 -10.33 7.43
C PHE A 33 -8.62 -11.81 7.78
N THR A 34 -7.60 -12.47 7.21
CA THR A 34 -7.35 -13.91 7.44
C THR A 34 -7.18 -14.24 8.92
N ASP A 35 -6.53 -13.34 9.67
CA ASP A 35 -6.14 -13.58 11.06
C ASP A 35 -6.91 -12.67 12.04
N SER A 36 -7.89 -11.91 11.54
CA SER A 36 -8.67 -10.93 12.31
C SER A 36 -7.82 -9.95 13.13
N THR A 37 -6.65 -9.55 12.59
CA THR A 37 -5.74 -8.63 13.28
C THR A 37 -5.90 -7.20 12.78
N MET A 38 -5.82 -6.25 13.72
CA MET A 38 -5.73 -4.82 13.44
C MET A 38 -4.59 -4.21 14.25
N THR A 39 -3.66 -3.56 13.58
CA THR A 39 -2.56 -2.83 14.21
C THR A 39 -2.62 -1.36 13.84
N THR A 40 -2.76 -0.49 14.84
CA THR A 40 -2.69 0.96 14.67
C THR A 40 -1.26 1.44 14.89
N ILE A 41 -0.74 2.23 13.95
CA ILE A 41 0.64 2.73 13.94
C ILE A 41 0.61 4.24 13.86
N ASN A 42 1.09 4.90 14.92
CA ASN A 42 1.25 6.35 15.01
C ASN A 42 2.71 6.77 15.28
N ASP A 43 3.62 5.80 15.47
CA ASP A 43 5.05 6.07 15.60
C ASP A 43 5.61 6.67 14.32
N LYS A 44 6.27 7.81 14.43
CA LYS A 44 6.74 8.60 13.28
C LYS A 44 7.74 7.85 12.39
N SER A 45 8.61 7.02 12.98
CA SER A 45 9.61 6.26 12.23
C SER A 45 8.94 5.14 11.44
N LYS A 46 8.05 4.38 12.09
CA LYS A 46 7.28 3.31 11.44
C LYS A 46 6.34 3.86 10.36
N LEU A 47 5.67 4.98 10.63
CA LEU A 47 4.85 5.67 9.65
C LEU A 47 5.65 6.06 8.41
N ARG A 48 6.83 6.66 8.60
CA ARG A 48 7.69 7.04 7.47
C ARG A 48 8.03 5.83 6.61
N ASP A 49 8.46 4.73 7.23
CA ASP A 49 8.82 3.50 6.53
C ASP A 49 7.63 2.96 5.71
N ILE A 50 6.45 2.86 6.32
CA ILE A 50 5.23 2.39 5.65
C ILE A 50 4.88 3.30 4.48
N LEU A 51 4.82 4.61 4.71
CA LEU A 51 4.44 5.57 3.68
C LEU A 51 5.43 5.59 2.51
N ILE A 52 6.72 5.36 2.73
CA ILE A 52 7.70 5.22 1.64
C ILE A 52 7.38 3.99 0.77
N GLU A 53 7.06 2.85 1.38
CA GLU A 53 6.70 1.65 0.63
C GLU A 53 5.39 1.87 -0.16
N ILE A 54 4.37 2.46 0.47
CA ILE A 54 3.07 2.74 -0.15
C ILE A 54 3.16 3.82 -1.24
N ASP A 55 3.89 4.89 -1.00
CA ASP A 55 4.15 5.93 -2.01
C ASP A 55 4.97 5.38 -3.18
N SER A 56 5.64 4.23 -3.05
CA SER A 56 6.41 3.65 -4.14
C SER A 56 5.63 2.65 -5.00
N LEU A 57 4.36 2.38 -4.69
CA LEU A 57 3.53 1.42 -5.41
C LEU A 57 3.23 1.88 -6.84
N SER A 58 3.40 0.95 -7.77
CA SER A 58 3.19 1.15 -9.20
C SER A 58 2.30 0.06 -9.78
N GLY A 59 1.47 0.44 -10.75
CA GLY A 59 0.50 -0.43 -11.39
C GLY A 59 -0.32 0.27 -12.46
N GLU A 60 -1.19 -0.50 -13.10
CA GLU A 60 -2.06 -0.02 -14.18
C GLU A 60 -3.51 -0.04 -13.73
N LYS A 61 -4.28 0.98 -14.09
CA LYS A 61 -5.72 1.00 -13.82
C LYS A 61 -6.39 -0.18 -14.52
N THR A 62 -7.30 -0.84 -13.84
CA THR A 62 -8.09 -1.95 -14.41
C THR A 62 -9.56 -1.81 -14.04
N THR A 63 -10.42 -2.34 -14.89
CA THR A 63 -11.86 -2.53 -14.65
C THR A 63 -12.18 -3.98 -14.29
N GLU A 64 -11.24 -4.90 -14.50
CA GLU A 64 -11.42 -6.32 -14.26
C GLU A 64 -11.17 -6.64 -12.80
N PHE A 65 -12.24 -7.05 -12.12
CA PHE A 65 -12.16 -7.73 -10.84
C PHE A 65 -12.77 -9.12 -11.01
N THR A 66 -11.92 -10.14 -11.14
CA THR A 66 -12.32 -11.52 -10.83
C THR A 66 -12.29 -11.65 -9.32
N GLU A 67 -13.33 -12.26 -8.75
CA GLU A 67 -13.59 -12.43 -7.32
C GLU A 67 -12.33 -12.70 -6.47
N TYR A 68 -12.36 -12.22 -5.22
CA TYR A 68 -11.29 -12.38 -4.23
C TYR A 68 -10.88 -13.85 -4.10
N ALA A 69 -9.82 -14.27 -4.79
CA ALA A 69 -9.22 -15.59 -4.58
C ALA A 69 -8.64 -15.72 -3.16
N SER A 70 -8.41 -14.59 -2.47
CA SER A 70 -8.01 -14.55 -1.07
C SER A 70 -8.58 -13.30 -0.39
N PRO A 71 -8.89 -13.37 0.93
CA PRO A 71 -9.37 -12.23 1.70
C PRO A 71 -8.42 -11.03 1.58
N PRO A 72 -8.94 -9.80 1.40
CA PRO A 72 -8.10 -8.64 1.22
C PRO A 72 -7.41 -8.20 2.51
N ASN A 73 -6.19 -7.69 2.36
CA ASN A 73 -5.47 -6.96 3.40
C ASN A 73 -5.66 -5.46 3.20
N PHE A 74 -5.84 -4.71 4.29
CA PHE A 74 -6.14 -3.28 4.23
C PHE A 74 -5.07 -2.43 4.91
N ILE A 75 -4.71 -1.35 4.25
CA ILE A 75 -3.95 -0.24 4.84
C ILE A 75 -4.85 0.99 4.80
N ASN A 76 -5.30 1.44 5.95
CA ASN A 76 -6.02 2.70 6.09
C ASN A 76 -5.04 3.78 6.50
N ILE A 77 -4.98 4.88 5.74
CA ILE A 77 -4.12 6.03 6.01
C ILE A 77 -5.02 7.19 6.42
N TYR A 78 -4.84 7.72 7.63
CA TYR A 78 -5.63 8.83 8.14
C TYR A 78 -4.80 10.10 8.12
N ASP A 79 -5.33 11.14 7.50
CA ASP A 79 -4.70 12.46 7.50
C ASP A 79 -4.88 13.18 8.86
N LYS A 80 -4.35 14.40 8.97
CA LYS A 80 -4.49 15.28 10.15
C LYS A 80 -5.92 15.71 10.47
N ASN A 81 -6.83 15.56 9.52
CA ASN A 81 -8.26 15.83 9.67
C ASN A 81 -9.07 14.54 9.84
N PHE A 82 -8.40 13.40 10.09
CA PHE A 82 -9.01 12.07 10.20
C PHE A 82 -9.73 11.60 8.94
N LYS A 83 -9.42 12.19 7.78
CA LYS A 83 -9.90 11.68 6.49
C LYS A 83 -9.12 10.41 6.14
N LYS A 84 -9.87 9.34 5.87
CA LYS A 84 -9.34 8.03 5.51
C LYS A 84 -9.06 7.93 4.00
N THR A 85 -7.87 7.44 3.65
CA THR A 85 -7.56 6.83 2.36
C THR A 85 -7.41 5.33 2.57
N GLU A 86 -8.26 4.53 1.93
CA GLU A 86 -8.31 3.08 2.11
C GLU A 86 -7.64 2.38 0.92
N LEU A 87 -6.72 1.47 1.24
CA LEU A 87 -6.02 0.61 0.28
C LEU A 87 -6.38 -0.84 0.59
N ALA A 88 -7.11 -1.51 -0.30
CA ALA A 88 -7.49 -2.92 -0.14
C ALA A 88 -6.78 -3.78 -1.20
N LYS A 89 -5.86 -4.65 -0.79
CA LYS A 89 -5.09 -5.52 -1.71
C LYS A 89 -5.55 -6.97 -1.62
N THR A 90 -5.67 -7.62 -2.78
CA THR A 90 -5.81 -9.08 -2.93
C THR A 90 -4.93 -9.56 -4.09
N GLY A 91 -4.02 -10.50 -3.84
CA GLY A 91 -3.05 -10.94 -4.84
C GLY A 91 -2.28 -9.77 -5.47
N TYR A 92 -2.42 -9.61 -6.79
CA TYR A 92 -1.80 -8.54 -7.58
C TYR A 92 -2.67 -7.28 -7.70
N PHE A 93 -3.87 -7.27 -7.16
CA PHE A 93 -4.81 -6.17 -7.34
C PHE A 93 -4.93 -5.34 -6.07
N ILE A 94 -5.03 -4.02 -6.25
CA ILE A 94 -5.27 -3.08 -5.16
C ILE A 94 -6.41 -2.13 -5.54
N LYS A 95 -7.33 -1.90 -4.59
CA LYS A 95 -8.36 -0.88 -4.69
C LYS A 95 -7.95 0.32 -3.83
N ILE A 96 -7.94 1.49 -4.43
CA ILE A 96 -7.61 2.76 -3.75
C ILE A 96 -8.73 3.75 -4.05
N ASN A 97 -9.45 4.19 -3.01
CA ASN A 97 -10.56 5.14 -3.13
C ASN A 97 -11.57 4.79 -4.24
N GLY A 98 -11.92 3.51 -4.38
CA GLY A 98 -12.89 3.05 -5.38
C GLY A 98 -12.31 2.60 -6.72
N GLN A 99 -11.07 3.00 -7.06
CA GLN A 99 -10.42 2.64 -8.32
C GLN A 99 -9.53 1.40 -8.15
N TRP A 100 -9.64 0.45 -9.08
CA TRP A 100 -8.80 -0.74 -9.14
C TRP A 100 -7.53 -0.52 -9.95
N TYR A 101 -6.46 -1.13 -9.48
CA TYR A 101 -5.16 -1.19 -10.13
C TYR A 101 -4.60 -2.61 -10.07
N LYS A 102 -3.95 -3.04 -11.15
CA LYS A 102 -3.10 -4.23 -11.18
C LYS A 102 -1.67 -3.79 -10.90
N LEU A 103 -1.11 -4.23 -9.78
CA LEU A 103 0.24 -3.92 -9.34
C LEU A 103 1.28 -4.73 -10.12
N ASP A 104 2.47 -4.15 -10.30
CA ASP A 104 3.65 -4.94 -10.66
C ASP A 104 4.11 -5.82 -9.48
N GLN A 105 4.88 -6.88 -9.77
CA GLN A 105 5.38 -7.80 -8.74
C GLN A 105 6.12 -7.07 -7.61
N LYS A 106 6.96 -6.11 -7.96
CA LYS A 106 7.75 -5.34 -6.98
C LYS A 106 6.84 -4.61 -5.99
N SER A 107 5.73 -4.05 -6.46
CA SER A 107 4.76 -3.34 -5.65
C SER A 107 3.90 -4.29 -4.82
N VAL A 108 3.61 -5.49 -5.32
CA VAL A 108 3.02 -6.58 -4.53
C VAL A 108 3.92 -6.88 -3.32
N ASP A 109 5.21 -7.16 -3.56
CA ASP A 109 6.16 -7.50 -2.50
C ASP A 109 6.33 -6.36 -1.49
N ARG A 110 6.31 -5.09 -1.96
CA ARG A 110 6.38 -3.90 -1.10
C ARG A 110 5.21 -3.81 -0.14
N PHE A 111 4.01 -4.03 -0.65
CA PHE A 111 2.81 -4.01 0.18
C PHE A 111 2.84 -5.15 1.20
N ASP A 112 3.21 -6.37 0.80
CA ASP A 112 3.21 -7.53 1.68
C ASP A 112 4.26 -7.39 2.80
N ARG A 113 5.45 -6.85 2.50
CA ARG A 113 6.48 -6.53 3.51
C ARG A 113 6.00 -5.59 4.61
N VAL A 114 5.07 -4.66 4.33
CA VAL A 114 4.51 -3.79 5.36
C VAL A 114 3.80 -4.62 6.43
N PHE A 115 3.04 -5.63 6.03
CA PHE A 115 2.33 -6.51 6.96
C PHE A 115 3.29 -7.45 7.69
N GLU A 116 4.26 -8.06 7.00
CA GLU A 116 5.26 -8.91 7.62
C GLU A 116 6.05 -8.19 8.72
N LYS A 117 6.40 -6.92 8.49
CA LYS A 117 7.21 -6.13 9.41
C LYS A 117 6.41 -5.57 10.59
N TYR A 118 5.17 -5.15 10.35
CA TYR A 118 4.42 -4.32 11.33
C TYR A 118 3.08 -4.90 11.77
N ASN A 119 2.60 -5.98 11.17
CA ASN A 119 1.35 -6.65 11.54
C ASN A 119 1.58 -8.17 11.55
N LYS A 120 2.51 -8.61 12.40
CA LYS A 120 2.89 -10.02 12.53
C LYS A 120 1.69 -10.87 12.92
N ASN A 121 1.66 -12.11 12.43
CA ASN A 121 0.66 -13.06 12.89
C ASN A 121 0.90 -13.40 14.36
N PRO A 122 -0.16 -13.49 15.19
CA PRO A 122 -0.03 -13.91 16.60
C PRO A 122 0.51 -15.34 16.77
N SER A 123 0.64 -16.10 15.67
CA SER A 123 1.01 -17.51 15.62
C SER A 123 2.51 -17.76 15.41
N GLU A 124 3.33 -16.71 15.32
CA GLU A 124 4.82 -16.76 15.27
C GLU A 124 5.43 -15.98 16.43
#